data_AF-A0A7K0CJ85-F1
#
_entry.id   AF-A0A7K0CJ85-F1
#
_cell.length_a   1.000
_cell.length_b   1.000
_cell.length_c   1.000
_cell.angle_alpha   90.00
_cell.angle_beta   90.00
_cell.angle_gamma   90.00
#
_symmetry.space_group_name_H-M   'P 1'
#
loop_
_entity.id
_entity.type
_entity.pdbx_description
1 polymer ?
#
loop_
_entity_poly.entity_id
_entity_poly.type
_entity_poly.pdbx_seq_one_letter_code
_entity_poly.pdbx_strand_id
1 'polypeptide(L)'
;MAPPDTSGSARLRFVGAATRRIARGIDLDEIVLGLCRSVVPAFADAILVYLRDPLPVGDEQPAEPFLLRLRRTDQDTAADGVPPLPGPTDLVEVAHMGALSEVLRGVRPVFGDSLAARGALTELVGRATSLPPGRRTIIAPLRGRRRVTGVVVLLRGGARDPYERNDLLVAAQLATHTALGIDKAEVYRREAYIADELQRTMLPESLPQPTGVKLAYRYLPAAETAQVGGDWYDAIPLPGSRVALVVGDVMGHSVSSAAIMGQLRTATQTLAGLDLPPQEVLHHLDEQAQRLGEERMATCLYGIYDPIAQTLTLANAGHPPPVLLHSEGHSQVLEVPPGAPIGVGGTVFESMEFPVPPGSTLVLYTDGLVESRLCDVWTGIERLCDRLVATAALTGPGHPPPLEPLCDEVLDVLDPATRDDDIALLAARLDGIAPSSAAQWQLEPRPQAVREARRYARAALTGWGLEDLSDSVELLVSEVVTNAIRYARRPVTLRLVHAERLRCEVVDDVPQLPRLRRAGPADEGGRGMFLVNRVAEAWGAERLSAGKVVWFEI
;
A
#
# COMPACT_ATOMS: atom_id res chain seq x y z
N MET A 1 21.94 -34.11 57.47
CA MET A 1 21.09 -33.03 56.92
C MET A 1 21.87 -32.40 55.78
N ALA A 2 21.61 -32.81 54.53
CA ALA A 2 22.34 -32.30 53.36
C ALA A 2 21.99 -30.81 53.17
N PRO A 3 22.95 -29.95 52.79
CA PRO A 3 22.68 -28.54 52.57
C PRO A 3 21.68 -28.36 51.41
N PRO A 4 20.81 -27.35 51.45
CA PRO A 4 19.83 -27.11 50.40
C PRO A 4 20.51 -26.77 49.07
N ASP A 5 19.96 -27.31 47.99
CA ASP A 5 20.41 -27.23 46.59
C ASP A 5 20.30 -25.79 46.03
N THR A 6 21.13 -24.90 46.55
CA THR A 6 21.16 -23.46 46.25
C THR A 6 21.72 -23.16 44.86
N SER A 7 22.58 -24.05 44.33
CA SER A 7 23.19 -23.93 43.00
C SER A 7 22.17 -24.19 41.88
N GLY A 8 21.31 -25.22 42.02
CA GLY A 8 20.26 -25.52 41.04
C GLY A 8 19.24 -24.38 40.89
N SER A 9 18.80 -23.80 42.02
CA SER A 9 17.85 -22.67 42.05
C SER A 9 18.42 -21.38 41.43
N ALA A 10 19.73 -21.11 41.61
CA ALA A 10 20.39 -19.97 40.97
C ALA A 10 20.47 -20.13 39.44
N ARG A 11 20.79 -21.33 38.94
CA ARG A 11 20.84 -21.62 37.50
C ARG A 11 19.47 -21.54 36.83
N LEU A 12 18.42 -22.06 37.45
CA LEU A 12 17.04 -21.95 36.95
C LEU A 12 16.59 -20.49 36.85
N ARG A 13 16.91 -19.66 37.85
CA ARG A 13 16.62 -18.21 37.82
C ARG A 13 17.37 -17.50 36.69
N PHE A 14 18.64 -17.85 36.46
CA PHE A 14 19.44 -17.32 35.36
C PHE A 14 18.82 -17.64 34.00
N VAL A 15 18.52 -18.92 33.72
CA VAL A 15 17.91 -19.33 32.45
C VAL A 15 16.57 -18.62 32.24
N GLY A 16 15.71 -18.58 33.26
CA GLY A 16 14.42 -17.90 33.16
C GLY A 16 14.56 -16.40 32.85
N ALA A 17 15.53 -15.72 33.45
CA ALA A 17 15.79 -14.30 33.17
C ALA A 17 16.36 -14.08 31.76
N ALA A 18 17.30 -14.93 31.34
CA ALA A 18 17.91 -14.87 30.02
C ALA A 18 16.88 -15.14 28.90
N THR A 19 16.08 -16.21 29.04
CA THR A 19 15.00 -16.53 28.10
C THR A 19 14.00 -15.38 27.97
N ARG A 20 13.60 -14.75 29.08
CA ARG A 20 12.71 -13.57 29.03
C ARG A 20 13.34 -12.39 28.29
N ARG A 21 14.65 -12.17 28.44
CA ARG A 21 15.35 -11.09 27.72
C ARG A 21 15.40 -11.36 26.22
N ILE A 22 15.73 -12.60 25.84
CA ILE A 22 15.77 -13.04 24.44
C ILE A 22 14.37 -12.92 23.80
N ALA A 23 13.33 -13.38 24.50
CA ALA A 23 11.96 -13.36 24.02
C ALA A 23 11.32 -11.96 23.89
N ARG A 24 11.97 -10.92 24.44
CA ARG A 24 11.53 -9.52 24.29
C ARG A 24 12.01 -8.87 23.01
N GLY A 25 13.03 -9.41 22.35
CA GLY A 25 13.53 -8.86 21.09
C GLY A 25 12.49 -9.02 19.99
N ILE A 26 12.24 -7.93 19.26
CA ILE A 26 11.25 -7.88 18.17
C ILE A 26 11.91 -8.23 16.83
N ASP A 27 13.19 -7.90 16.67
CA ASP A 27 13.99 -8.20 15.50
C ASP A 27 15.20 -9.11 15.81
N LEU A 28 15.90 -9.50 14.74
CA LEU A 28 17.06 -10.39 14.81
C LEU A 28 18.17 -9.83 15.72
N ASP A 29 18.45 -8.54 15.63
CA ASP A 29 19.60 -7.93 16.30
C ASP A 29 19.33 -7.73 17.79
N GLU A 30 18.10 -7.40 18.17
CA GLU A 30 17.66 -7.36 19.56
C GLU A 30 17.71 -8.73 20.23
N ILE A 31 17.29 -9.79 19.53
CA ILE A 31 17.31 -11.16 20.03
C ILE A 31 18.75 -11.62 20.27
N VAL A 32 19.63 -11.41 19.29
CA VAL A 32 21.05 -11.76 19.39
C VAL A 32 21.75 -10.93 20.48
N LEU A 33 21.43 -9.64 20.58
CA LEU A 33 21.94 -8.77 21.66
C LEU A 33 21.43 -9.20 23.04
N GLY A 34 20.16 -9.59 23.13
CA GLY A 34 19.53 -10.13 24.34
C GLY A 34 20.22 -11.40 24.82
N LEU A 35 20.62 -12.29 23.90
CA LEU A 35 21.45 -13.45 24.20
C LEU A 35 22.82 -13.03 24.72
N CYS A 36 23.55 -12.17 23.99
CA CYS A 36 24.90 -11.74 24.36
C CYS A 36 24.94 -11.12 25.76
N ARG A 37 24.05 -10.15 26.03
CA ARG A 37 23.93 -9.48 27.35
C ARG A 37 23.45 -10.40 28.48
N SER A 38 22.81 -11.52 28.15
CA SER A 38 22.42 -12.50 29.15
C SER A 38 23.55 -13.46 29.49
N VAL A 39 24.39 -13.78 28.50
CA VAL A 39 25.46 -14.77 28.63
C VAL A 39 26.75 -14.14 29.12
N VAL A 40 27.10 -12.94 28.66
CA VAL A 40 28.31 -12.22 29.04
C VAL A 40 27.95 -11.09 30.02
N PRO A 41 28.56 -11.02 31.22
CA PRO A 41 29.57 -11.93 31.75
C PRO A 41 28.95 -13.11 32.54
N ALA A 42 27.63 -13.26 32.68
CA ALA A 42 27.06 -14.16 33.69
C ALA A 42 27.39 -15.67 33.53
N PHE A 43 27.61 -16.16 32.30
CA PHE A 43 27.78 -17.58 31.98
C PHE A 43 29.05 -17.88 31.15
N ALA A 44 29.45 -16.95 30.29
CA ALA A 44 30.67 -17.01 29.48
C ALA A 44 31.41 -15.67 29.55
N ASP A 45 32.71 -15.69 29.26
CA ASP A 45 33.55 -14.51 29.15
C ASP A 45 33.56 -13.95 27.73
N ALA A 46 33.26 -14.79 26.74
CA ALA A 46 33.00 -14.35 25.37
C ALA A 46 31.95 -15.25 24.69
N ILE A 47 31.28 -14.66 23.70
CA ILE A 47 30.28 -15.29 22.85
C ILE A 47 30.52 -14.91 21.39
N LEU A 48 30.39 -15.90 20.51
CA LEU A 48 30.29 -15.69 19.06
C LEU A 48 28.97 -16.29 18.58
N VAL A 49 28.20 -15.52 17.82
CA VAL A 49 26.91 -15.94 17.28
C VAL A 49 27.00 -15.98 15.76
N TYR A 50 27.02 -17.19 15.20
CA TYR A 50 26.98 -17.43 13.76
C TYR A 50 25.55 -17.80 13.35
N LEU A 51 25.05 -17.16 12.30
CA LEU A 51 23.72 -17.42 11.75
C LEU A 51 23.82 -17.78 10.28
N ARG A 52 22.87 -18.54 9.76
CA ARG A 52 22.81 -18.82 8.31
C ARG A 52 22.62 -17.55 7.50
N ASP A 53 23.25 -17.48 6.34
CA ASP A 53 23.10 -16.39 5.36
C ASP A 53 22.81 -16.98 3.97
N PRO A 54 21.58 -16.88 3.43
CA PRO A 54 20.40 -16.28 4.06
C PRO A 54 19.83 -17.12 5.22
N LEU A 55 19.11 -16.46 6.13
CA LEU A 55 18.34 -17.16 7.16
C LEU A 55 17.18 -17.92 6.51
N PRO A 56 16.91 -19.16 6.95
CA PRO A 56 15.77 -19.90 6.44
C PRO A 56 14.44 -19.34 6.94
N VAL A 57 13.45 -19.22 6.06
CA VAL A 57 12.10 -18.76 6.40
C VAL A 57 11.10 -19.91 6.22
N GLY A 58 10.14 -20.02 7.16
CA GLY A 58 9.03 -20.98 7.06
C GLY A 58 9.46 -22.43 6.80
N ASP A 59 9.01 -23.00 5.68
CA ASP A 59 9.23 -24.39 5.25
C ASP A 59 10.20 -24.55 4.06
N GLU A 60 10.86 -23.47 3.63
CA GLU A 60 11.81 -23.53 2.52
C GLU A 60 12.91 -24.56 2.80
N GLN A 61 13.28 -25.44 1.86
CA GLN A 61 14.46 -26.29 2.05
C GLN A 61 15.71 -25.45 1.73
N PRO A 62 16.59 -25.19 2.72
CA PRO A 62 17.80 -24.44 2.45
C PRO A 62 18.72 -25.28 1.55
N ALA A 63 19.26 -24.68 0.50
CA ALA A 63 20.23 -25.33 -0.36
C ALA A 63 21.47 -25.72 0.46
N GLU A 64 22.02 -26.90 0.20
CA GLU A 64 23.31 -27.33 0.73
C GLU A 64 24.37 -27.28 -0.38
N PRO A 65 25.60 -26.83 -0.11
CA PRO A 65 26.11 -26.29 1.16
C PRO A 65 25.49 -24.92 1.51
N PHE A 66 25.46 -24.58 2.80
CA PHE A 66 24.97 -23.27 3.28
C PHE A 66 26.08 -22.50 4.00
N LEU A 67 25.96 -21.18 4.01
CA LEU A 67 26.91 -20.27 4.65
C LEU A 67 26.45 -19.91 6.06
N LEU A 68 27.41 -19.75 6.96
CA LEU A 68 27.23 -19.16 8.28
C LEU A 68 27.98 -17.83 8.34
N ARG A 69 27.26 -16.75 8.65
CA ARG A 69 27.82 -15.43 8.88
C ARG A 69 27.98 -15.18 10.37
N LEU A 70 29.13 -14.65 10.78
CA LEU A 70 29.32 -14.14 12.14
C LEU A 70 28.45 -12.90 12.33
N ARG A 71 27.32 -13.04 13.03
CA ARG A 71 26.37 -11.92 13.23
C ARG A 71 26.82 -10.98 14.34
N ARG A 72 27.34 -11.54 15.44
CA ARG A 72 27.76 -10.76 16.60
C ARG A 72 28.78 -11.48 17.45
N THR A 73 29.66 -10.69 18.07
CA THR A 73 30.58 -11.10 19.11
C THR A 73 30.40 -10.20 20.33
N ASP A 74 30.59 -10.75 21.52
CA ASP A 74 30.63 -9.98 22.76
C ASP A 74 31.67 -10.60 23.70
N GLN A 75 32.39 -9.76 24.44
CA GLN A 75 33.49 -10.17 25.31
C GLN A 75 33.51 -9.31 26.57
N ASP A 76 33.69 -9.95 27.72
CA ASP A 76 33.93 -9.27 28.98
C ASP A 76 35.34 -8.64 28.95
N THR A 77 35.38 -7.31 29.00
CA THR A 77 36.62 -6.53 29.02
C THR A 77 37.54 -6.84 30.21
N ALA A 78 36.99 -7.43 31.29
CA ALA A 78 37.76 -7.84 32.46
C ALA A 78 38.28 -9.29 32.39
N ALA A 79 37.99 -10.04 31.31
CA ALA A 79 38.35 -11.44 31.21
C ALA A 79 39.75 -11.66 30.62
N ASP A 80 40.64 -12.23 31.44
CA ASP A 80 41.98 -12.68 31.02
C ASP A 80 41.94 -14.03 30.27
N GLY A 81 42.69 -14.10 29.16
CA GLY A 81 42.93 -15.34 28.42
C GLY A 81 41.88 -15.72 27.37
N VAL A 82 41.01 -14.78 26.97
CA VAL A 82 40.12 -14.93 25.81
C VAL A 82 40.82 -14.34 24.56
N PRO A 83 40.91 -15.08 23.43
CA PRO A 83 41.55 -14.57 22.22
C PRO A 83 40.77 -13.38 21.62
N PRO A 84 41.42 -12.52 20.81
CA PRO A 84 40.72 -11.49 20.05
C PRO A 84 39.67 -12.14 19.16
N LEU A 85 38.43 -11.68 19.26
CA LEU A 85 37.30 -12.23 18.52
C LEU A 85 37.31 -11.76 17.06
N PRO A 86 36.93 -12.63 16.10
CA PRO A 86 36.75 -12.26 14.71
C PRO A 86 35.67 -11.17 14.51
N GLY A 87 35.76 -10.43 13.41
CA GLY A 87 34.82 -9.36 13.08
C GLY A 87 33.52 -9.87 12.41
N PRO A 88 32.41 -9.12 12.46
CA PRO A 88 31.07 -9.58 12.01
C PRO A 88 30.87 -9.77 10.48
N THR A 89 31.96 -9.83 9.71
CA THR A 89 31.93 -10.01 8.24
C THR A 89 32.46 -11.36 7.78
N ASP A 90 32.85 -12.25 8.70
CA ASP A 90 33.34 -13.58 8.36
C ASP A 90 32.19 -14.51 7.93
N LEU A 91 32.25 -14.99 6.69
CA LEU A 91 31.39 -16.04 6.13
C LEU A 91 32.11 -17.39 6.18
N VAL A 92 31.43 -18.41 6.67
CA VAL A 92 31.95 -19.78 6.84
C VAL A 92 31.06 -20.74 6.05
N GLU A 93 31.64 -21.44 5.08
CA GLU A 93 30.94 -22.48 4.33
C GLU A 93 30.84 -23.78 5.15
N VAL A 94 29.63 -24.30 5.31
CA VAL A 94 29.42 -25.58 5.99
C VAL A 94 29.48 -26.71 4.97
N ALA A 95 30.66 -27.33 4.85
CA ALA A 95 30.86 -28.47 3.96
C ALA A 95 29.99 -29.68 4.36
N HIS A 96 29.40 -30.37 3.38
CA HIS A 96 28.43 -31.44 3.62
C HIS A 96 28.98 -32.58 4.51
N MET A 97 30.28 -32.89 4.42
CA MET A 97 30.98 -33.91 5.23
C MET A 97 31.98 -33.29 6.24
N GLY A 98 31.86 -31.99 6.54
CA GLY A 98 32.72 -31.28 7.49
C GLY A 98 32.37 -31.58 8.96
N ALA A 99 33.31 -31.28 9.86
CA ALA A 99 33.12 -31.49 11.29
C ALA A 99 32.06 -30.54 11.87
N LEU A 100 31.93 -29.33 11.30
CA LEU A 100 30.85 -28.40 11.65
C LEU A 100 29.47 -28.96 11.27
N SER A 101 29.35 -29.58 10.09
CA SER A 101 28.11 -30.22 9.66
C SER A 101 27.69 -31.36 10.59
N GLU A 102 28.66 -32.16 11.08
CA GLU A 102 28.40 -33.20 12.08
C GLU A 102 27.84 -32.63 13.39
N VAL A 103 28.47 -31.58 13.93
CA VAL A 103 28.01 -30.92 15.17
C VAL A 103 26.61 -30.31 15.01
N LEU A 104 26.35 -29.66 13.87
CA LEU A 104 25.04 -29.08 13.59
C LEU A 104 23.96 -30.15 13.43
N ARG A 105 24.26 -31.28 12.77
CA ARG A 105 23.34 -32.44 12.65
C ARG A 105 23.06 -33.14 13.98
N GLY A 106 24.01 -33.11 14.91
CA GLY A 106 23.82 -33.65 16.26
C GLY A 106 22.83 -32.87 17.11
N VAL A 107 22.63 -31.58 16.81
CA VAL A 107 21.69 -30.66 17.46
C VAL A 107 21.74 -30.67 19.00
N ARG A 108 22.93 -30.87 19.56
CA ARG A 108 23.14 -30.83 21.00
C ARG A 108 24.40 -30.03 21.26
N PRO A 109 24.44 -29.22 22.33
CA PRO A 109 25.68 -28.58 22.71
C PRO A 109 26.77 -29.59 23.03
N VAL A 110 27.98 -29.31 22.57
CA VAL A 110 29.16 -30.15 22.76
C VAL A 110 30.29 -29.33 23.37
N PHE A 111 31.13 -29.98 24.18
CA PHE A 111 32.36 -29.37 24.65
C PHE A 111 33.39 -29.27 23.52
N GLY A 112 34.15 -28.18 23.51
CA GLY A 112 35.19 -27.88 22.53
C GLY A 112 36.39 -28.85 22.53
N ASP A 113 36.52 -29.71 23.54
CA ASP A 113 37.59 -30.71 23.64
C ASP A 113 37.29 -32.01 22.84
N SER A 114 36.04 -32.23 22.44
CA SER A 114 35.67 -33.38 21.60
C SER A 114 36.25 -33.28 20.18
N LEU A 115 36.47 -34.43 19.52
CA LEU A 115 37.10 -34.48 18.19
C LEU A 115 36.31 -33.70 17.14
N ALA A 116 34.99 -33.92 17.07
CA ALA A 116 34.10 -33.21 16.15
C ALA A 116 34.04 -31.70 16.47
N ALA A 117 34.01 -31.31 17.75
CA ALA A 117 33.99 -29.89 18.13
C ALA A 117 35.29 -29.16 17.78
N ARG A 118 36.45 -29.80 17.94
CA ARG A 118 37.75 -29.20 17.53
C ARG A 118 37.80 -28.93 16.03
N GLY A 119 37.31 -29.87 15.21
CA GLY A 119 37.16 -29.67 13.78
C GLY A 119 36.21 -28.51 13.46
N ALA A 120 35.02 -28.51 14.06
CA ALA A 120 34.01 -27.46 13.87
C ALA A 120 34.50 -26.06 14.28
N LEU A 121 35.23 -25.95 15.39
CA LEU A 121 35.83 -24.67 15.83
C LEU A 121 36.90 -24.19 14.85
N THR A 122 37.71 -25.10 14.32
CA THR A 122 38.72 -24.78 13.31
C THR A 122 38.06 -24.23 12.03
N GLU A 123 36.92 -24.79 11.65
CA GLU A 123 36.11 -24.30 10.52
C GLU A 123 35.49 -22.93 10.81
N LEU A 124 34.99 -22.67 12.03
CA LEU A 124 34.31 -21.42 12.40
C LEU A 124 35.25 -20.22 12.62
N VAL A 125 36.30 -20.37 13.41
CA VAL A 125 37.20 -19.26 13.82
C VAL A 125 38.54 -19.26 13.10
N GLY A 126 38.77 -20.22 12.20
CA GLY A 126 40.03 -20.39 11.47
C GLY A 126 41.16 -21.00 12.31
N ARG A 127 42.14 -21.60 11.63
CA ARG A 127 43.30 -22.29 12.24
C ARG A 127 44.23 -21.40 13.05
N ALA A 128 44.20 -20.09 12.81
CA ALA A 128 45.08 -19.12 13.46
C ALA A 128 44.60 -18.70 14.87
N THR A 129 43.35 -19.01 15.22
CA THR A 129 42.74 -18.57 16.48
C THR A 129 43.03 -19.58 17.60
N SER A 130 43.78 -19.15 18.62
CA SER A 130 44.09 -19.99 19.79
C SER A 130 42.93 -20.00 20.78
N LEU A 131 42.20 -21.12 20.85
CA LEU A 131 41.09 -21.29 21.78
C LEU A 131 41.54 -21.82 23.16
N PRO A 132 40.82 -21.52 24.25
CA PRO A 132 41.14 -22.02 25.58
C PRO A 132 41.13 -23.56 25.63
N PRO A 133 42.14 -24.22 26.24
CA PRO A 133 42.20 -25.67 26.29
C PRO A 133 41.17 -26.28 27.27
N GLY A 134 40.80 -27.53 27.02
CA GLY A 134 39.89 -28.31 27.87
C GLY A 134 38.42 -27.94 27.69
N ARG A 135 37.61 -28.13 28.74
CA ARG A 135 36.15 -27.87 28.72
C ARG A 135 35.83 -26.39 28.92
N ARG A 136 36.56 -25.49 28.27
CA ARG A 136 36.37 -24.03 28.37
C ARG A 136 35.65 -23.44 27.17
N THR A 137 35.24 -24.28 26.24
CA THR A 137 34.44 -23.91 25.06
C THR A 137 33.21 -24.80 24.97
N ILE A 138 32.06 -24.19 24.68
CA ILE A 138 30.84 -24.91 24.27
C ILE A 138 30.47 -24.45 22.86
N ILE A 139 30.16 -25.42 22.00
CA ILE A 139 29.48 -25.16 20.72
C ILE A 139 28.03 -25.57 20.89
N ALA A 140 27.10 -24.63 20.71
CA ALA A 140 25.67 -24.87 20.86
C ALA A 140 24.95 -24.56 19.54
N PRO A 141 24.49 -25.59 18.79
CA PRO A 141 23.65 -25.39 17.62
C PRO A 141 22.36 -24.64 17.96
N LEU A 142 22.04 -23.59 17.21
CA LEU A 142 20.78 -22.87 17.29
C LEU A 142 19.75 -23.62 16.46
N ARG A 143 18.93 -24.45 17.11
CA ARG A 143 17.82 -25.15 16.43
C ARG A 143 16.49 -24.54 16.78
N GLY A 144 15.83 -24.06 15.75
CA GLY A 144 14.44 -23.62 15.78
C GLY A 144 13.48 -24.82 15.73
N ARG A 145 12.27 -24.64 15.20
CA ARG A 145 11.25 -25.72 15.22
C ARG A 145 11.65 -26.94 14.39
N ARG A 146 12.20 -26.71 13.19
CA ARG A 146 12.43 -27.77 12.19
C ARG A 146 13.89 -27.89 11.72
N ARG A 147 14.71 -26.86 11.95
CA ARG A 147 16.02 -26.67 11.31
C ARG A 147 17.02 -25.96 12.22
N VAL A 148 18.31 -26.06 11.88
CA VAL A 148 19.37 -25.28 12.51
C VAL A 148 19.47 -23.92 11.81
N THR A 149 19.27 -22.83 12.56
CA THR A 149 19.41 -21.45 12.07
C THR A 149 20.82 -20.89 12.24
N GLY A 150 21.64 -21.52 13.06
CA GLY A 150 23.01 -21.08 13.32
C GLY A 150 23.72 -21.88 14.41
N VAL A 151 24.77 -21.30 14.96
CA VAL A 151 25.57 -21.87 16.04
C VAL A 151 26.13 -20.77 16.94
N VAL A 152 26.12 -21.03 18.25
CA VAL A 152 26.73 -20.16 19.26
C VAL A 152 27.97 -20.84 19.80
N VAL A 153 29.06 -20.08 19.90
CA VAL A 153 30.29 -20.50 20.56
C VAL A 153 30.45 -19.70 21.85
N LEU A 154 30.58 -20.41 22.97
CA LEU A 154 30.73 -19.84 24.31
C LEU A 154 32.13 -20.14 24.82
N LEU A 155 32.80 -19.11 25.35
CA LEU A 155 34.18 -19.20 25.80
C LEU A 155 34.29 -18.76 27.27
N ARG A 156 35.07 -19.51 28.07
CA ARG A 156 35.53 -19.09 29.39
C ARG A 156 37.04 -18.87 29.38
N GLY A 157 37.47 -17.72 29.89
CA GLY A 157 38.87 -17.37 30.13
C GLY A 157 39.48 -18.18 31.27
N GLY A 158 40.77 -17.98 31.53
CA GLY A 158 41.52 -18.78 32.52
C GLY A 158 41.03 -18.62 33.96
N ALA A 159 40.44 -17.47 34.28
CA ALA A 159 40.00 -17.10 35.63
C ALA A 159 38.72 -17.80 36.11
N ARG A 160 37.93 -18.41 35.21
CA ARG A 160 36.73 -19.17 35.56
C ARG A 160 36.99 -20.67 35.66
N ASP A 161 36.09 -21.40 36.32
CA ASP A 161 36.09 -22.86 36.24
C ASP A 161 35.66 -23.37 34.85
N PRO A 162 36.24 -24.49 34.38
CA PRO A 162 35.77 -25.15 33.16
C PRO A 162 34.28 -25.49 33.22
N TYR A 163 33.64 -25.60 32.07
CA TYR A 163 32.24 -26.00 31.96
C TYR A 163 32.00 -27.43 32.46
N GLU A 164 30.87 -27.60 33.15
CA GLU A 164 30.37 -28.87 33.63
C GLU A 164 29.31 -29.46 32.69
N ARG A 165 28.94 -30.74 32.86
CA ARG A 165 27.88 -31.38 32.05
C ARG A 165 26.55 -30.65 32.14
N ASN A 166 26.21 -30.11 33.32
CA ASN A 166 24.97 -29.35 33.50
C ASN A 166 24.99 -28.02 32.74
N ASP A 167 26.16 -27.47 32.39
CA ASP A 167 26.26 -26.24 31.61
C ASP A 167 25.85 -26.47 30.14
N LEU A 168 25.97 -27.70 29.62
CA LEU A 168 25.44 -28.04 28.31
C LEU A 168 23.91 -27.91 28.26
N LEU A 169 23.21 -28.19 29.37
CA LEU A 169 21.75 -28.02 29.45
C LEU A 169 21.36 -26.55 29.42
N VAL A 170 22.10 -25.70 30.13
CA VAL A 170 21.92 -24.24 30.09
C VAL A 170 22.15 -23.71 28.68
N ALA A 171 23.27 -24.09 28.05
CA ALA A 171 23.57 -23.72 26.67
C ALA A 171 22.50 -24.20 25.69
N ALA A 172 21.96 -25.42 25.87
CA ALA A 172 20.90 -25.97 25.03
C ALA A 172 19.61 -25.16 25.13
N GLN A 173 19.22 -24.77 26.35
CA GLN A 173 18.02 -23.96 26.59
C GLN A 173 18.15 -22.57 25.96
N LEU A 174 19.29 -21.89 26.18
CA LEU A 174 19.53 -20.57 25.60
C LEU A 174 19.58 -20.63 24.06
N ALA A 175 20.26 -21.64 23.50
CA ALA A 175 20.33 -21.84 22.06
C ALA A 175 18.94 -22.10 21.45
N THR A 176 18.12 -22.94 22.09
CA THR A 176 16.76 -23.24 21.64
C THR A 176 15.88 -21.99 21.67
N HIS A 177 15.87 -21.24 22.78
CA HIS A 177 15.05 -20.04 22.89
C HIS A 177 15.50 -18.92 21.94
N THR A 178 16.81 -18.78 21.72
CA THR A 178 17.34 -17.84 20.72
C THR A 178 16.89 -18.25 19.33
N ALA A 179 17.03 -19.53 18.97
CA ALA A 179 16.65 -20.01 17.65
C ALA A 179 15.14 -19.88 17.39
N LEU A 180 14.29 -20.17 18.40
CA LEU A 180 12.85 -19.95 18.30
C LEU A 180 12.48 -18.47 18.18
N GLY A 181 13.21 -17.58 18.84
CA GLY A 181 13.05 -16.13 18.68
C GLY A 181 13.41 -15.69 17.26
N ILE A 182 14.53 -16.18 16.73
CA ILE A 182 14.97 -15.90 15.35
C ILE A 182 13.94 -16.41 14.34
N ASP A 183 13.51 -17.68 14.44
CA ASP A 183 12.47 -18.26 13.58
C ASP A 183 11.21 -17.39 13.60
N LYS A 184 10.79 -16.95 14.78
CA LYS A 184 9.63 -16.09 14.98
C LYS A 184 9.83 -14.76 14.25
N ALA A 185 10.94 -14.06 14.49
CA ALA A 185 11.24 -12.77 13.89
C ALA A 185 11.34 -12.82 12.35
N GLU A 186 11.90 -13.89 11.79
CA GLU A 186 11.99 -14.07 10.33
C GLU A 186 10.62 -14.27 9.68
N VAL A 187 9.75 -15.09 10.29
CA VAL A 187 8.38 -15.28 9.80
C VAL A 187 7.62 -13.96 9.83
N TYR A 188 7.63 -13.23 10.95
CA TYR A 188 6.96 -11.93 11.04
C TYR A 188 7.52 -10.92 10.04
N ARG A 189 8.84 -10.87 9.84
CA ARG A 189 9.44 -9.97 8.85
C ARG A 189 8.98 -10.31 7.43
N ARG A 190 8.89 -11.60 7.10
CA ARG A 190 8.41 -12.03 5.77
C ARG A 190 6.94 -11.72 5.58
N GLU A 191 6.11 -11.97 6.58
CA GLU A 191 4.68 -11.61 6.56
C GLU A 191 4.51 -10.10 6.39
N ALA A 192 5.22 -9.29 7.16
CA ALA A 192 5.20 -7.83 7.03
C ALA A 192 5.69 -7.33 5.66
N TYR A 193 6.72 -7.97 5.07
CA TYR A 193 7.19 -7.64 3.74
C TYR A 193 6.15 -7.97 2.66
N ILE A 194 5.53 -9.16 2.72
CA ILE A 194 4.47 -9.57 1.78
C ILE A 194 3.26 -8.64 1.91
N ALA A 195 2.92 -8.25 3.14
CA ALA A 195 1.87 -7.29 3.45
C ALA A 195 2.09 -5.94 2.75
N ASP A 196 3.24 -5.30 2.97
CA ASP A 196 3.60 -4.01 2.36
C ASP A 196 3.64 -4.10 0.83
N GLU A 197 4.21 -5.19 0.27
CA GLU A 197 4.31 -5.38 -1.17
C GLU A 197 2.93 -5.56 -1.83
N LEU A 198 2.04 -6.37 -1.22
CA LEU A 198 0.66 -6.52 -1.69
C LEU A 198 -0.07 -5.18 -1.68
N GLN A 199 0.00 -4.43 -0.58
CA GLN A 199 -0.67 -3.15 -0.40
C GLN A 199 -0.21 -2.11 -1.44
N ARG A 200 1.11 -1.98 -1.65
CA ARG A 200 1.69 -1.10 -2.67
C ARG A 200 1.20 -1.43 -4.08
N THR A 201 1.06 -2.71 -4.41
CA THR A 201 0.58 -3.13 -5.74
C THR A 201 -0.93 -2.95 -5.94
N MET A 202 -1.71 -2.86 -4.86
CA MET A 202 -3.17 -2.73 -4.92
C MET A 202 -3.64 -1.27 -5.02
N LEU A 203 -2.83 -0.30 -4.58
CA LEU A 203 -3.11 1.13 -4.69
C LEU A 203 -2.58 1.73 -6.01
N PRO A 204 -3.15 2.85 -6.50
CA PRO A 204 -2.63 3.51 -7.69
C PRO A 204 -1.22 4.07 -7.47
N GLU A 205 -0.27 3.77 -8.38
CA GLU A 205 1.09 4.36 -8.35
C GLU A 205 1.07 5.88 -8.56
N SER A 206 0.11 6.36 -9.36
CA SER A 206 -0.12 7.77 -9.64
C SER A 206 -1.59 8.03 -9.89
N LEU A 207 -2.09 9.17 -9.44
CA LEU A 207 -3.43 9.63 -9.79
C LEU A 207 -3.43 10.28 -11.18
N PRO A 208 -4.55 10.22 -11.92
CA PRO A 208 -4.70 10.96 -13.17
C PRO A 208 -4.62 12.47 -12.93
N GLN A 209 -4.48 13.24 -14.02
CA GLN A 209 -4.55 14.70 -14.00
C GLN A 209 -5.77 15.16 -14.82
N PRO A 210 -6.99 15.01 -14.29
CA PRO A 210 -8.18 15.43 -15.01
C PRO A 210 -8.23 16.96 -15.17
N THR A 211 -8.74 17.42 -16.30
CA THR A 211 -8.91 18.84 -16.55
C THR A 211 -9.87 19.47 -15.53
N GLY A 212 -9.47 20.61 -14.96
CA GLY A 212 -10.28 21.33 -13.97
C GLY A 212 -10.21 20.74 -12.55
N VAL A 213 -9.37 19.74 -12.32
CA VAL A 213 -9.17 19.12 -11.01
C VAL A 213 -7.68 18.86 -10.75
N LYS A 214 -7.19 19.22 -9.55
CA LYS A 214 -5.86 18.83 -9.09
C LYS A 214 -6.00 17.87 -7.93
N LEU A 215 -5.23 16.79 -7.95
CA LEU A 215 -5.30 15.73 -6.97
C LEU A 215 -4.00 15.64 -6.18
N ALA A 216 -4.12 15.39 -4.89
CA ALA A 216 -3.03 14.98 -4.01
C ALA A 216 -3.54 13.90 -3.07
N TYR A 217 -2.65 13.03 -2.59
CA TYR A 217 -3.04 11.94 -1.70
C TYR A 217 -1.95 11.65 -0.67
N ARG A 218 -2.34 11.04 0.44
CA ARG A 218 -1.42 10.43 1.41
C ARG A 218 -1.97 9.08 1.83
N TYR A 219 -1.06 8.16 2.01
CA TYR A 219 -1.36 6.86 2.56
C TYR A 219 -0.36 6.55 3.67
N LEU A 220 -0.84 6.32 4.89
CA LEU A 220 0.00 5.99 6.04
C LEU A 220 -0.49 4.69 6.66
N PRO A 221 0.34 3.63 6.66
CA PRO A 221 -0.03 2.40 7.32
C PRO A 221 0.02 2.53 8.85
N ALA A 222 -0.83 1.78 9.55
CA ALA A 222 -0.82 1.65 11.00
C ALA A 222 0.53 1.10 11.50
N ALA A 223 1.00 1.58 12.65
CA ALA A 223 2.33 1.28 13.16
C ALA A 223 2.50 -0.16 13.71
N GLU A 224 1.42 -0.96 13.82
CA GLU A 224 1.50 -2.32 14.35
C GLU A 224 2.00 -3.33 13.30
N THR A 225 2.97 -4.16 13.72
CA THR A 225 3.68 -5.10 12.86
C THR A 225 2.74 -6.13 12.20
N ALA A 226 2.82 -6.22 10.87
CA ALA A 226 2.28 -7.27 9.98
C ALA A 226 0.78 -7.22 9.61
N GLN A 227 0.09 -6.10 9.85
CA GLN A 227 -1.27 -5.88 9.34
C GLN A 227 -1.22 -5.24 7.95
N VAL A 228 -2.15 -5.63 7.07
CA VAL A 228 -2.31 -5.03 5.72
C VAL A 228 -3.57 -4.21 5.74
N GLY A 229 -3.49 -3.00 5.20
CA GLY A 229 -4.65 -2.11 5.20
C GLY A 229 -5.78 -2.51 4.28
N GLY A 230 -6.99 -2.27 4.79
CA GLY A 230 -8.25 -2.34 4.06
C GLY A 230 -8.55 -1.07 3.28
N ASP A 231 -7.92 0.04 3.65
CA ASP A 231 -8.10 1.37 3.07
C ASP A 231 -7.70 1.46 1.59
N TRP A 232 -8.54 2.12 0.79
CA TRP A 232 -8.20 2.54 -0.56
C TRP A 232 -8.79 3.89 -0.93
N TYR A 233 -8.15 4.50 -1.91
CA TYR A 233 -8.67 5.67 -2.61
C TYR A 233 -8.47 5.47 -4.11
N ASP A 234 -9.30 6.13 -4.91
CA ASP A 234 -9.13 6.16 -6.36
C ASP A 234 -9.68 7.44 -6.97
N ALA A 235 -9.16 7.80 -8.14
CA ALA A 235 -9.70 8.86 -8.98
C ALA A 235 -9.78 8.37 -10.42
N ILE A 236 -10.99 8.33 -10.96
CA ILE A 236 -11.30 7.69 -12.25
C ILE A 236 -11.82 8.76 -13.21
N PRO A 237 -11.11 9.07 -14.30
CA PRO A 237 -11.60 9.99 -15.32
C PRO A 237 -12.87 9.43 -15.97
N LEU A 238 -13.87 10.30 -16.14
CA LEU A 238 -15.15 9.97 -16.74
C LEU A 238 -15.40 10.83 -18.00
N PRO A 239 -16.32 10.41 -18.88
CA PRO A 239 -16.72 11.22 -20.03
C PRO A 239 -17.19 12.62 -19.62
N GLY A 240 -16.85 13.63 -20.41
CA GLY A 240 -17.24 15.01 -20.14
C GLY A 240 -16.28 15.79 -19.24
N SER A 241 -15.02 15.36 -19.15
CA SER A 241 -14.04 15.87 -18.19
C SER A 241 -14.45 15.68 -16.72
N ARG A 242 -15.46 14.85 -16.45
CA ARG A 242 -15.87 14.50 -15.10
C ARG A 242 -14.82 13.60 -14.45
N VAL A 243 -14.80 13.55 -13.12
CA VAL A 243 -13.95 12.63 -12.37
C VAL A 243 -14.78 11.96 -11.27
N ALA A 244 -14.68 10.63 -11.20
CA ALA A 244 -15.14 9.89 -10.04
C ALA A 244 -14.04 9.88 -8.97
N LEU A 245 -14.40 10.20 -7.74
CA LEU A 245 -13.54 10.21 -6.57
C LEU A 245 -14.06 9.16 -5.58
N VAL A 246 -13.16 8.32 -5.09
CA VAL A 246 -13.51 7.17 -4.26
C VAL A 246 -12.60 7.12 -3.06
N VAL A 247 -13.17 6.86 -1.89
CA VAL A 247 -12.45 6.42 -0.70
C VAL A 247 -13.26 5.32 -0.04
N GLY A 248 -12.59 4.34 0.53
CA GLY A 248 -13.25 3.29 1.28
C GLY A 248 -12.28 2.55 2.17
N ASP A 249 -12.87 1.77 3.07
CA ASP A 249 -12.15 0.97 4.05
C ASP A 249 -12.83 -0.41 4.15
N VAL A 250 -12.03 -1.46 4.12
CA VAL A 250 -12.49 -2.84 4.31
C VAL A 250 -12.28 -3.23 5.76
N MET A 251 -13.35 -3.71 6.40
CA MET A 251 -13.31 -4.09 7.81
C MET A 251 -12.18 -5.07 8.14
N GLY A 252 -11.31 -4.64 9.06
CA GLY A 252 -10.18 -5.41 9.60
C GLY A 252 -8.91 -5.33 8.74
N HIS A 253 -7.76 -5.64 9.33
CA HIS A 253 -6.46 -5.27 8.77
C HIS A 253 -5.60 -6.52 8.48
N SER A 254 -5.99 -7.28 7.45
CA SER A 254 -5.38 -8.56 7.11
C SER A 254 -5.04 -8.67 5.62
N VAL A 255 -4.20 -9.65 5.26
CA VAL A 255 -3.95 -10.02 3.85
C VAL A 255 -5.26 -10.32 3.09
N SER A 256 -6.27 -10.87 3.78
CA SER A 256 -7.59 -11.11 3.20
C SER A 256 -8.34 -9.80 2.93
N SER A 257 -8.25 -8.82 3.84
CA SER A 257 -8.85 -7.49 3.69
C SER A 257 -8.28 -6.77 2.48
N ALA A 258 -6.96 -6.80 2.30
CA ALA A 258 -6.29 -6.24 1.12
C ALA A 258 -6.73 -6.90 -0.20
N ALA A 259 -6.98 -8.21 -0.18
CA ALA A 259 -7.51 -8.92 -1.35
C ALA A 259 -8.95 -8.50 -1.69
N ILE A 260 -9.78 -8.25 -0.66
CA ILE A 260 -11.14 -7.72 -0.83
C ILE A 260 -11.08 -6.29 -1.36
N MET A 261 -10.23 -5.45 -0.79
CA MET A 261 -10.00 -4.08 -1.24
C MET A 261 -9.64 -4.03 -2.72
N GLY A 262 -8.68 -4.85 -3.17
CA GLY A 262 -8.30 -4.93 -4.59
C GLY A 262 -9.47 -5.36 -5.50
N GLN A 263 -10.32 -6.27 -5.04
CA GLN A 263 -11.53 -6.70 -5.77
C GLN A 263 -12.57 -5.57 -5.85
N LEU A 264 -12.87 -4.91 -4.72
CA LEU A 264 -13.82 -3.80 -4.66
C LEU A 264 -13.33 -2.63 -5.52
N ARG A 265 -12.06 -2.23 -5.40
CA ARG A 265 -11.46 -1.19 -6.23
C ARG A 265 -11.60 -1.49 -7.72
N THR A 266 -11.27 -2.72 -8.15
CA THR A 266 -11.41 -3.14 -9.56
C THR A 266 -12.87 -3.11 -10.02
N ALA A 267 -13.80 -3.54 -9.17
CA ALA A 267 -15.23 -3.47 -9.45
C ALA A 267 -15.69 -2.02 -9.58
N THR A 268 -15.26 -1.13 -8.69
CA THR A 268 -15.56 0.30 -8.74
C THR A 268 -15.06 0.94 -10.02
N GLN A 269 -13.82 0.67 -10.44
CA GLN A 269 -13.29 1.15 -11.73
C GLN A 269 -14.15 0.70 -12.91
N THR A 270 -14.59 -0.56 -12.90
CA THR A 270 -15.42 -1.13 -13.96
C THR A 270 -16.80 -0.48 -14.00
N LEU A 271 -17.43 -0.29 -12.83
CA LEU A 271 -18.76 0.32 -12.70
C LEU A 271 -18.73 1.82 -13.03
N ALA A 272 -17.69 2.53 -12.59
CA ALA A 272 -17.47 3.94 -12.92
C ALA A 272 -17.33 4.13 -14.44
N GLY A 273 -16.63 3.23 -15.13
CA GLY A 273 -16.49 3.25 -16.59
C GLY A 273 -17.80 3.07 -17.36
N LEU A 274 -18.88 2.61 -16.71
CA LEU A 274 -20.23 2.53 -17.30
C LEU A 274 -21.02 3.84 -17.15
N ASP A 275 -20.45 4.85 -16.50
CA ASP A 275 -21.06 6.15 -16.23
C ASP A 275 -22.41 6.03 -15.49
N LEU A 276 -22.43 5.16 -14.48
CA LEU A 276 -23.56 4.97 -13.58
C LEU A 276 -23.60 6.08 -12.53
N PRO A 277 -24.79 6.49 -12.06
CA PRO A 277 -24.90 7.47 -10.98
C PRO A 277 -24.37 6.87 -9.65
N PRO A 278 -23.87 7.69 -8.71
CA PRO A 278 -23.17 7.23 -7.50
C PRO A 278 -23.91 6.16 -6.69
N GLN A 279 -25.22 6.31 -6.50
CA GLN A 279 -26.04 5.35 -5.77
C GLN A 279 -26.11 3.97 -6.44
N GLU A 280 -26.12 3.91 -7.77
CA GLU A 280 -26.16 2.65 -8.51
C GLU A 280 -24.80 1.93 -8.46
N VAL A 281 -23.70 2.69 -8.47
CA VAL A 281 -22.36 2.13 -8.26
C VAL A 281 -22.27 1.44 -6.90
N LEU A 282 -22.67 2.12 -5.82
CA LEU A 282 -22.67 1.53 -4.48
C LEU A 282 -23.61 0.33 -4.37
N HIS A 283 -24.79 0.39 -4.99
CA HIS A 283 -25.71 -0.74 -5.04
C HIS A 283 -25.09 -1.98 -5.69
N HIS A 284 -24.44 -1.82 -6.84
CA HIS A 284 -23.78 -2.95 -7.51
C HIS A 284 -22.55 -3.45 -6.75
N LEU A 285 -21.81 -2.57 -6.06
CA LEU A 285 -20.72 -2.99 -5.18
C LEU A 285 -21.23 -3.83 -4.01
N ASP A 286 -22.33 -3.44 -3.38
CA ASP A 286 -22.99 -4.20 -2.31
C ASP A 286 -23.43 -5.59 -2.80
N GLU A 287 -24.05 -5.69 -3.98
CA GLU A 287 -24.40 -6.97 -4.59
C GLU A 287 -23.17 -7.84 -4.90
N GLN A 288 -22.06 -7.27 -5.34
CA GLN A 288 -20.83 -8.03 -5.59
C GLN A 288 -20.20 -8.52 -4.28
N ALA A 289 -20.15 -7.66 -3.25
CA ALA A 289 -19.59 -8.01 -1.94
C ALA A 289 -20.33 -9.17 -1.28
N GLN A 290 -21.67 -9.17 -1.33
CA GLN A 290 -22.50 -10.26 -0.81
C GLN A 290 -22.23 -11.61 -1.48
N ARG A 291 -21.86 -11.61 -2.77
CA ARG A 291 -21.50 -12.84 -3.50
C ARG A 291 -20.13 -13.38 -3.12
N LEU A 292 -19.25 -12.54 -2.58
CA LEU A 292 -17.89 -12.92 -2.19
C LEU A 292 -17.85 -13.58 -0.80
N GLY A 293 -18.86 -13.36 0.06
CA GLY A 293 -19.06 -14.06 1.34
C GLY A 293 -19.58 -13.15 2.47
N GLU A 294 -20.12 -13.76 3.53
CA GLU A 294 -20.82 -13.07 4.62
C GLU A 294 -19.92 -12.22 5.55
N GLU A 295 -18.60 -12.40 5.50
CA GLU A 295 -17.64 -11.66 6.36
C GLU A 295 -16.92 -10.51 5.63
N ARG A 296 -17.42 -10.08 4.46
CA ARG A 296 -16.75 -9.09 3.61
C ARG A 296 -17.52 -7.77 3.61
N MET A 297 -17.25 -6.97 4.63
CA MET A 297 -17.85 -5.65 4.80
C MET A 297 -16.85 -4.54 4.51
N ALA A 298 -17.31 -3.48 3.86
CA ALA A 298 -16.50 -2.30 3.60
C ALA A 298 -17.33 -1.01 3.70
N THR A 299 -16.76 0.07 4.20
CA THR A 299 -17.31 1.40 4.04
C THR A 299 -16.83 1.99 2.71
N CYS A 300 -17.66 2.80 2.05
CA CYS A 300 -17.27 3.45 0.80
C CYS A 300 -18.01 4.77 0.61
N LEU A 301 -17.27 5.81 0.27
CA LEU A 301 -17.81 7.05 -0.29
C LEU A 301 -17.46 7.11 -1.78
N TYR A 302 -18.47 7.33 -2.61
CA TYR A 302 -18.30 7.48 -4.05
C TYR A 302 -18.87 8.82 -4.50
N GLY A 303 -18.06 9.59 -5.22
CA GLY A 303 -18.44 10.91 -5.72
C GLY A 303 -18.14 11.09 -7.19
N ILE A 304 -18.95 11.88 -7.89
CA ILE A 304 -18.67 12.36 -9.25
C ILE A 304 -18.64 13.87 -9.22
N TYR A 305 -17.53 14.46 -9.65
CA TYR A 305 -17.43 15.89 -9.88
C TYR A 305 -17.54 16.21 -11.36
N ASP A 306 -18.44 17.13 -11.70
CA ASP A 306 -18.54 17.75 -13.02
C ASP A 306 -17.91 19.15 -12.99
N PRO A 307 -16.74 19.35 -13.63
CA PRO A 307 -16.07 20.64 -13.63
C PRO A 307 -16.76 21.69 -14.48
N ILE A 308 -17.59 21.30 -15.45
CA ILE A 308 -18.33 22.22 -16.32
C ILE A 308 -19.58 22.71 -15.59
N ALA A 309 -20.35 21.78 -15.02
CA ALA A 309 -21.53 22.10 -14.22
C ALA A 309 -21.18 22.60 -12.81
N GLN A 310 -19.92 22.48 -12.39
CA GLN A 310 -19.41 22.84 -11.06
C GLN A 310 -20.23 22.18 -9.94
N THR A 311 -20.61 20.91 -10.15
CA THR A 311 -21.49 20.16 -9.26
C THR A 311 -20.80 18.87 -8.84
N LEU A 312 -20.91 18.53 -7.55
CA LEU A 312 -20.42 17.30 -6.96
C LEU A 312 -21.61 16.45 -6.52
N THR A 313 -21.72 15.24 -7.06
CA THR A 313 -22.74 14.25 -6.65
C THR A 313 -22.09 13.17 -5.80
N LEU A 314 -22.58 12.93 -4.58
CA LEU A 314 -22.02 11.98 -3.63
C LEU A 314 -23.04 10.92 -3.22
N ALA A 315 -22.58 9.69 -3.01
CA ALA A 315 -23.29 8.64 -2.30
C ALA A 315 -22.40 8.05 -1.20
N ASN A 316 -23.00 7.60 -0.10
CA ASN A 316 -22.28 7.12 1.07
C ASN A 316 -22.78 5.73 1.54
N ALA A 317 -21.87 4.77 1.65
CA ALA A 317 -22.08 3.46 2.25
C ALA A 317 -21.33 3.36 3.59
N GLY A 318 -21.87 4.03 4.62
CA GLY A 318 -21.37 3.94 6.00
C GLY A 318 -20.00 4.58 6.26
N HIS A 319 -19.47 5.38 5.34
CA HIS A 319 -18.17 6.04 5.44
C HIS A 319 -18.27 7.41 6.15
N PRO A 320 -17.20 7.91 6.78
CA PRO A 320 -17.17 9.28 7.30
C PRO A 320 -17.52 10.34 6.23
N PRO A 321 -18.26 11.40 6.58
CA PRO A 321 -18.64 12.44 5.63
C PRO A 321 -17.42 13.24 5.17
N PRO A 322 -17.34 13.64 3.89
CA PRO A 322 -16.19 14.39 3.41
C PRO A 322 -16.26 15.86 3.84
N VAL A 323 -15.10 16.53 3.81
CA VAL A 323 -14.99 17.95 4.15
C VAL A 323 -14.65 18.77 2.90
N LEU A 324 -15.42 19.82 2.64
CA LEU A 324 -15.17 20.78 1.58
C LEU A 324 -14.56 22.06 2.16
N LEU A 325 -13.34 22.38 1.78
CA LEU A 325 -12.69 23.66 2.06
C LEU A 325 -12.98 24.63 0.92
N HIS A 326 -13.77 25.67 1.20
CA HIS A 326 -14.07 26.71 0.22
C HIS A 326 -12.87 27.62 -0.03
N SER A 327 -12.78 28.20 -1.23
CA SER A 327 -11.71 29.15 -1.60
C SER A 327 -11.68 30.41 -0.72
N GLU A 328 -12.77 30.71 -0.02
CA GLU A 328 -12.90 31.81 0.94
C GLU A 328 -12.28 31.48 2.31
N GLY A 329 -11.85 30.23 2.53
CA GLY A 329 -11.14 29.80 3.74
C GLY A 329 -12.03 29.22 4.84
N HIS A 330 -13.29 28.92 4.57
CA HIS A 330 -14.16 28.20 5.51
C HIS A 330 -14.33 26.73 5.09
N SER A 331 -14.46 25.83 6.06
CA SER A 331 -14.72 24.40 5.84
C SER A 331 -16.19 24.07 6.04
N GLN A 332 -16.69 23.11 5.28
CA GLN A 332 -18.05 22.58 5.36
C GLN A 332 -18.00 21.06 5.32
N VAL A 333 -18.57 20.40 6.33
CA VAL A 333 -18.83 18.95 6.27
C VAL A 333 -20.02 18.72 5.32
N LEU A 334 -19.86 17.85 4.32
CA LEU A 334 -20.95 17.54 3.39
C LEU A 334 -21.82 16.42 3.95
N GLU A 335 -23.04 16.76 4.34
CA GLU A 335 -24.00 15.79 4.87
C GLU A 335 -24.59 14.92 3.76
N VAL A 336 -24.06 13.71 3.62
CA VAL A 336 -24.58 12.68 2.71
C VAL A 336 -25.28 11.60 3.54
N PRO A 337 -26.55 11.25 3.26
CA PRO A 337 -27.26 10.21 3.99
C PRO A 337 -26.44 8.91 4.04
N PRO A 338 -26.11 8.40 5.24
CA PRO A 338 -25.31 7.19 5.35
C PRO A 338 -26.17 5.96 5.02
N GLY A 339 -25.80 5.22 3.99
CA GLY A 339 -26.28 3.86 3.76
C GLY A 339 -25.59 2.84 4.68
N ALA A 340 -26.02 1.59 4.63
CA ALA A 340 -25.28 0.51 5.31
C ALA A 340 -23.91 0.29 4.64
N PRO A 341 -22.91 -0.22 5.36
CA PRO A 341 -21.66 -0.66 4.74
C PRO A 341 -21.92 -1.67 3.61
N ILE A 342 -21.09 -1.59 2.58
CA ILE A 342 -21.06 -2.53 1.45
C ILE A 342 -20.91 -3.96 1.99
N GLY A 343 -21.75 -4.88 1.52
CA GLY A 343 -21.76 -6.29 1.92
C GLY A 343 -22.82 -6.66 2.95
N VAL A 344 -23.43 -5.68 3.63
CA VAL A 344 -24.53 -5.92 4.61
C VAL A 344 -25.85 -6.21 3.91
N GLY A 345 -26.12 -5.51 2.82
CA GLY A 345 -27.38 -5.60 2.10
C GLY A 345 -28.59 -4.94 2.75
N GLY A 346 -29.68 -4.89 1.99
CA GLY A 346 -31.00 -4.49 2.49
C GLY A 346 -31.25 -2.99 2.59
N THR A 347 -30.33 -2.13 2.14
CA THR A 347 -30.49 -0.67 2.13
C THR A 347 -30.39 -0.09 0.73
N VAL A 348 -31.19 0.95 0.48
CA VAL A 348 -31.07 1.78 -0.73
C VAL A 348 -30.03 2.85 -0.45
N PHE A 349 -29.10 3.05 -1.37
CA PHE A 349 -28.16 4.17 -1.33
C PHE A 349 -28.81 5.40 -1.97
N GLU A 350 -28.61 6.56 -1.36
CA GLU A 350 -29.09 7.85 -1.89
C GLU A 350 -27.92 8.69 -2.38
N SER A 351 -28.19 9.61 -3.30
CA SER A 351 -27.20 10.55 -3.80
C SER A 351 -27.64 11.98 -3.58
N MET A 352 -26.67 12.81 -3.20
CA MET A 352 -26.84 14.23 -2.93
C MET A 352 -25.96 15.03 -3.87
N GLU A 353 -26.51 16.13 -4.40
CA GLU A 353 -25.78 17.08 -5.26
C GLU A 353 -25.41 18.34 -4.47
N PHE A 354 -24.16 18.75 -4.61
CA PHE A 354 -23.61 19.94 -3.97
C PHE A 354 -23.02 20.88 -5.03
N PRO A 355 -23.39 22.17 -5.05
CA PRO A 355 -22.68 23.13 -5.86
C PRO A 355 -21.29 23.36 -5.28
N VAL A 356 -20.26 23.35 -6.14
CA VAL A 356 -18.88 23.52 -5.72
C VAL A 356 -18.26 24.71 -6.45
N PRO A 357 -18.01 25.82 -5.75
CA PRO A 357 -17.32 26.97 -6.34
C PRO A 357 -15.90 26.60 -6.81
N PRO A 358 -15.44 27.15 -7.95
CA PRO A 358 -14.06 27.00 -8.42
C PRO A 358 -13.01 27.31 -7.35
N GLY A 359 -12.00 26.46 -7.23
CA GLY A 359 -10.89 26.59 -6.28
C GLY A 359 -11.15 25.99 -4.90
N SER A 360 -12.35 25.43 -4.69
CA SER A 360 -12.66 24.65 -3.48
C SER A 360 -11.84 23.36 -3.45
N THR A 361 -11.50 22.88 -2.27
CA THR A 361 -10.75 21.63 -2.07
C THR A 361 -11.62 20.63 -1.30
N LEU A 362 -11.98 19.53 -1.96
CA LEU A 362 -12.66 18.40 -1.33
C LEU A 362 -11.63 17.48 -0.67
N VAL A 363 -11.88 17.09 0.57
CA VAL A 363 -11.02 16.21 1.36
C VAL A 363 -11.80 14.95 1.71
N LEU A 364 -11.30 13.82 1.21
CA LEU A 364 -11.82 12.47 1.40
C LEU A 364 -10.82 11.71 2.27
N TYR A 365 -11.29 11.01 3.29
CA TYR A 365 -10.42 10.36 4.26
C TYR A 365 -11.08 9.15 4.91
N THR A 366 -10.28 8.19 5.33
CA THR A 366 -10.70 7.07 6.16
C THR A 366 -10.74 7.46 7.64
N ASP A 367 -11.43 6.65 8.44
CA ASP A 367 -11.65 6.90 9.87
C ASP A 367 -10.34 6.96 10.66
N GLY A 368 -9.28 6.24 10.27
CA GLY A 368 -7.96 6.35 10.91
C GLY A 368 -7.36 7.77 10.95
N LEU A 369 -7.86 8.72 10.13
CA LEU A 369 -7.49 10.13 10.23
C LEU A 369 -8.15 10.86 11.40
N VAL A 370 -9.36 10.46 11.78
CA VAL A 370 -10.25 11.20 12.70
C VAL A 370 -10.63 10.41 13.95
N GLU A 371 -10.43 9.09 13.96
CA GLU A 371 -10.74 8.18 15.05
C GLU A 371 -9.47 7.61 15.69
N SER A 372 -9.50 7.46 17.02
CA SER A 372 -8.50 6.70 17.78
C SER A 372 -9.13 6.17 19.06
N ARG A 373 -8.45 5.29 19.80
CA ARG A 373 -8.90 4.88 21.15
C ARG A 373 -9.22 6.03 22.11
N LEU A 374 -8.69 7.23 21.87
CA LEU A 374 -8.84 8.40 22.74
C LEU A 374 -9.70 9.52 22.12
N CYS A 375 -10.16 9.37 20.88
CA CYS A 375 -10.89 10.41 20.15
C CYS A 375 -12.00 9.77 19.31
N ASP A 376 -13.24 10.20 19.51
CA ASP A 376 -14.34 9.81 18.65
C ASP A 376 -14.26 10.50 17.28
N VAL A 377 -14.92 9.90 16.28
CA VAL A 377 -14.96 10.35 14.89
C VAL A 377 -15.35 11.83 14.78
N TRP A 378 -16.43 12.27 15.44
CA TRP A 378 -16.94 13.63 15.25
C TRP A 378 -15.98 14.68 15.82
N THR A 379 -15.41 14.44 17.00
CA THR A 379 -14.36 15.30 17.55
C THR A 379 -13.15 15.37 16.60
N GLY A 380 -12.78 14.26 15.97
CA GLY A 380 -11.71 14.26 14.95
C GLY A 380 -12.05 15.07 13.70
N ILE A 381 -13.30 15.00 13.23
CA ILE A 381 -13.79 15.78 12.08
C ILE A 381 -13.78 17.28 12.39
N GLU A 382 -14.16 17.68 13.60
CA GLU A 382 -14.08 19.08 14.03
C GLU A 382 -12.63 19.58 14.00
N ARG A 383 -11.68 18.79 14.52
CA ARG A 383 -10.25 19.11 14.47
C ARG A 383 -9.71 19.19 13.04
N LEU A 384 -10.16 18.30 12.17
CA LEU A 384 -9.84 18.33 10.74
C LEU A 384 -10.31 19.64 10.10
N CYS A 385 -11.56 20.04 10.36
CA CYS A 385 -12.10 21.32 9.89
C CYS A 385 -11.26 22.51 10.37
N ASP A 386 -10.96 22.57 11.67
CA ASP A 386 -10.15 23.65 12.26
C ASP A 386 -8.76 23.72 11.63
N ARG A 387 -8.12 22.57 11.37
CA ARG A 387 -6.80 22.47 10.74
C ARG A 387 -6.82 22.96 9.29
N LEU A 388 -7.85 22.58 8.52
CA LEU A 388 -8.04 23.04 7.14
C LEU A 388 -8.21 24.56 7.07
N VAL A 389 -9.06 25.12 7.94
CA VAL A 389 -9.29 26.58 8.05
C VAL A 389 -8.00 27.30 8.46
N ALA A 390 -7.30 26.79 9.47
CA ALA A 390 -6.03 27.38 9.92
C ALA A 390 -4.97 27.39 8.80
N THR A 391 -4.88 26.31 8.03
CA THR A 391 -3.95 26.20 6.90
C THR A 391 -4.33 27.17 5.76
N ALA A 392 -5.62 27.28 5.45
CA ALA A 392 -6.11 28.24 4.46
C ALA A 392 -5.87 29.70 4.87
N ALA A 393 -5.93 30.01 6.17
CA ALA A 393 -5.64 31.34 6.68
C ALA A 393 -4.19 31.79 6.46
N LEU A 394 -3.24 30.84 6.31
CA LEU A 394 -1.83 31.15 6.04
C LEU A 394 -1.59 31.69 4.63
N THR A 395 -2.39 31.27 3.65
CA THR A 395 -2.29 31.74 2.26
C THR A 395 -3.18 32.94 1.96
N GLY A 396 -4.20 33.15 2.79
CA GLY A 396 -5.12 34.28 2.70
C GLY A 396 -6.33 34.02 1.79
N PRO A 397 -7.37 34.88 1.88
CA PRO A 397 -8.62 34.67 1.14
C PRO A 397 -8.41 34.64 -0.37
N GLY A 398 -9.11 33.72 -1.06
CA GLY A 398 -9.04 33.58 -2.51
C GLY A 398 -7.76 32.92 -3.03
N HIS A 399 -6.84 32.53 -2.15
CA HIS A 399 -5.60 31.85 -2.50
C HIS A 399 -5.60 30.46 -1.85
N PRO A 400 -6.08 29.42 -2.54
CA PRO A 400 -6.21 28.10 -1.95
C PRO A 400 -4.81 27.52 -1.64
N PRO A 401 -4.60 26.95 -0.42
CA PRO A 401 -3.29 26.49 0.03
C PRO A 401 -2.75 25.39 -0.87
N PRO A 402 -1.45 25.27 -1.17
CA PRO A 402 -0.94 24.18 -2.01
C PRO A 402 -1.37 22.80 -1.47
N LEU A 403 -1.82 21.90 -2.35
CA LEU A 403 -2.43 20.62 -1.95
C LEU A 403 -1.49 19.72 -1.16
N GLU A 404 -0.22 19.62 -1.57
CA GLU A 404 0.76 18.75 -0.93
C GLU A 404 1.00 19.14 0.54
N PRO A 405 1.36 20.39 0.88
CA PRO A 405 1.41 20.87 2.26
C PRO A 405 0.09 20.74 3.02
N LEU A 406 -1.06 20.95 2.36
CA LEU A 406 -2.37 20.81 3.00
C LEU A 406 -2.58 19.38 3.48
N CYS A 407 -2.25 18.38 2.65
CA CYS A 407 -2.31 16.99 3.04
C CYS A 407 -1.38 16.71 4.23
N ASP A 408 -0.14 17.19 4.19
CA ASP A 408 0.84 16.97 5.27
C ASP A 408 0.37 17.57 6.61
N GLU A 409 -0.20 18.79 6.61
CA GLU A 409 -0.72 19.42 7.83
C GLU A 409 -1.95 18.72 8.41
N VAL A 410 -2.78 18.13 7.53
CA VAL A 410 -3.98 17.38 7.92
C VAL A 410 -3.64 16.03 8.53
N LEU A 411 -2.52 15.41 8.13
CA LEU A 411 -2.09 14.15 8.74
C LEU A 411 -1.79 14.28 10.25
N ASP A 412 -1.49 15.49 10.73
CA ASP A 412 -1.22 15.76 12.15
C ASP A 412 -2.50 16.06 12.97
N VAL A 413 -3.69 15.77 12.45
CA VAL A 413 -4.96 15.90 13.21
C VAL A 413 -4.98 15.00 14.45
N LEU A 414 -4.40 13.81 14.35
CA LEU A 414 -4.19 12.87 15.47
C LEU A 414 -2.69 12.63 15.71
N ASP A 415 -2.33 12.48 16.99
CA ASP A 415 -0.97 12.16 17.41
C ASP A 415 -0.54 10.81 16.76
N PRO A 416 0.59 10.77 16.03
CA PRO A 416 1.13 9.53 15.47
C PRO A 416 1.24 8.39 16.49
N ALA A 417 1.45 8.69 17.77
CA ALA A 417 1.57 7.69 18.82
C ALA A 417 0.24 7.04 19.24
N THR A 418 -0.89 7.61 18.86
CA THR A 418 -2.24 7.12 19.24
C THR A 418 -3.01 6.53 18.06
N ARG A 419 -2.36 6.35 16.89
CA ARG A 419 -3.00 5.80 15.68
C ARG A 419 -3.11 4.30 15.78
N ASP A 420 -4.33 3.81 15.59
CA ASP A 420 -4.65 2.39 15.66
C ASP A 420 -4.99 1.79 14.28
N ASP A 421 -5.28 2.63 13.27
CA ASP A 421 -5.70 2.20 11.93
C ASP A 421 -4.92 2.93 10.82
N ASP A 422 -5.07 2.43 9.59
CA ASP A 422 -4.49 3.02 8.38
C ASP A 422 -5.16 4.36 8.04
N ILE A 423 -4.45 5.17 7.27
CA ILE A 423 -4.97 6.44 6.78
C ILE A 423 -4.85 6.47 5.26
N ALA A 424 -5.98 6.49 4.56
CA ALA A 424 -6.07 6.97 3.20
C ALA A 424 -6.67 8.37 3.18
N LEU A 425 -5.94 9.31 2.56
CA LEU A 425 -6.36 10.70 2.36
C LEU A 425 -6.28 11.03 0.87
N LEU A 426 -7.38 11.54 0.31
CA LEU A 426 -7.46 12.05 -1.06
C LEU A 426 -8.00 13.49 -1.03
N ALA A 427 -7.16 14.44 -1.44
CA ALA A 427 -7.52 15.84 -1.58
C ALA A 427 -7.68 16.19 -3.06
N ALA A 428 -8.83 16.74 -3.43
CA ALA A 428 -9.16 17.17 -4.78
C ALA A 428 -9.47 18.66 -4.81
N ARG A 429 -8.61 19.46 -5.44
CA ARG A 429 -8.93 20.85 -5.79
C ARG A 429 -9.82 20.87 -7.02
N LEU A 430 -11.00 21.44 -6.85
CA LEU A 430 -12.07 21.52 -7.83
C LEU A 430 -12.02 22.92 -8.46
N ASP A 431 -11.05 23.14 -9.36
CA ASP A 431 -10.84 24.41 -10.07
C ASP A 431 -11.96 24.67 -11.11
N GLY A 432 -12.66 23.62 -11.54
CA GLY A 432 -13.72 23.69 -12.54
C GLY A 432 -13.20 24.04 -13.94
N ILE A 433 -14.12 24.18 -14.88
CA ILE A 433 -13.86 24.67 -16.22
C ILE A 433 -14.78 25.87 -16.44
N ALA A 434 -14.21 26.97 -16.95
CA ALA A 434 -15.00 28.15 -17.26
C ALA A 434 -16.12 27.78 -18.25
N PRO A 435 -17.39 28.14 -18.01
CA PRO A 435 -18.48 27.83 -18.94
C PRO A 435 -18.26 28.40 -20.34
N SER A 436 -17.50 29.49 -20.45
CA SER A 436 -17.10 30.07 -21.73
C SER A 436 -16.17 29.17 -22.54
N SER A 437 -15.49 28.21 -21.90
CA SER A 437 -14.52 27.30 -22.49
C SER A 437 -15.09 25.90 -22.74
N ALA A 438 -16.40 25.71 -22.57
CA ALA A 438 -17.08 24.47 -22.91
C ALA A 438 -18.35 24.78 -23.71
N ALA A 439 -18.67 23.92 -24.67
CA ALA A 439 -19.87 24.06 -25.48
C ALA A 439 -20.49 22.69 -25.74
N GLN A 440 -21.82 22.60 -25.63
CA GLN A 440 -22.57 21.38 -25.81
C GLN A 440 -23.79 21.61 -26.70
N TRP A 441 -24.03 20.68 -27.62
CA TRP A 441 -25.19 20.69 -28.49
C TRP A 441 -25.82 19.30 -28.60
N GLN A 442 -27.16 19.26 -28.69
CA GLN A 442 -27.89 18.05 -29.06
C GLN A 442 -28.21 18.07 -30.56
N LEU A 443 -27.92 16.97 -31.23
CA LEU A 443 -28.04 16.79 -32.66
C LEU A 443 -29.05 15.68 -32.95
N GLU A 444 -30.13 16.01 -33.65
CA GLU A 444 -31.07 14.99 -34.14
C GLU A 444 -30.37 14.04 -35.13
N PRO A 445 -30.66 12.71 -35.09
CA PRO A 445 -29.97 11.71 -35.90
C PRO A 445 -30.45 11.74 -37.36
N ARG A 446 -30.13 12.84 -38.06
CA ARG A 446 -30.40 13.06 -39.49
C ARG A 446 -29.12 13.43 -40.23
N PRO A 447 -28.96 13.06 -41.52
CA PRO A 447 -27.74 13.33 -42.27
C PRO A 447 -27.28 14.80 -42.27
N GLN A 448 -28.23 15.74 -42.21
CA GLN A 448 -27.91 17.19 -42.19
C GLN A 448 -27.25 17.64 -40.89
N ALA A 449 -27.40 16.90 -39.78
CA ALA A 449 -26.82 17.27 -38.49
C ALA A 449 -25.28 17.21 -38.49
N VAL A 450 -24.65 16.46 -39.40
CA VAL A 450 -23.19 16.50 -39.59
C VAL A 450 -22.72 17.89 -40.04
N ARG A 451 -23.48 18.55 -40.93
CA ARG A 451 -23.17 19.92 -41.35
C ARG A 451 -23.37 20.92 -40.21
N GLU A 452 -24.37 20.70 -39.38
CA GLU A 452 -24.65 21.52 -38.21
C GLU A 452 -23.53 21.38 -37.17
N ALA A 453 -23.08 20.15 -36.90
CA ALA A 453 -21.96 19.84 -36.02
C ALA A 453 -20.68 20.60 -36.42
N ARG A 454 -20.29 20.55 -37.71
CA ARG A 454 -19.12 21.32 -38.20
C ARG A 454 -19.28 22.82 -37.99
N ARG A 455 -20.48 23.36 -38.28
CA ARG A 455 -20.77 24.78 -38.08
C ARG A 455 -20.68 25.18 -36.61
N TYR A 456 -21.21 24.35 -35.70
CA TYR A 456 -21.14 24.59 -34.26
C TYR A 456 -19.70 24.52 -33.74
N ALA A 457 -18.93 23.51 -34.17
CA ALA A 457 -17.52 23.40 -33.83
C ALA A 457 -16.72 24.62 -34.30
N ARG A 458 -16.86 25.03 -35.57
CA ARG A 458 -16.21 26.24 -36.11
C ARG A 458 -16.56 27.50 -35.31
N ALA A 459 -17.83 27.68 -34.97
CA ALA A 459 -18.28 28.84 -34.21
C ALA A 459 -17.68 28.87 -32.80
N ALA A 460 -17.59 27.73 -32.13
CA ALA A 460 -16.94 27.63 -30.82
C ALA A 460 -15.43 27.90 -30.91
N LEU A 461 -14.73 27.33 -31.90
CA LEU A 461 -13.31 27.59 -32.12
C LEU A 461 -13.02 29.06 -32.39
N THR A 462 -13.84 29.72 -33.21
CA THR A 462 -13.74 31.16 -33.46
C THR A 462 -13.97 31.95 -32.17
N GLY A 463 -14.95 31.54 -31.35
CA GLY A 463 -15.20 32.15 -30.04
C GLY A 463 -14.03 31.99 -29.05
N TRP A 464 -13.19 30.96 -29.24
CA TRP A 464 -12.01 30.67 -28.42
C TRP A 464 -10.69 31.17 -29.04
N GLY A 465 -10.72 31.74 -30.24
CA GLY A 465 -9.51 32.17 -30.96
C GLY A 465 -8.62 31.01 -31.42
N LEU A 466 -9.23 29.86 -31.75
CA LEU A 466 -8.56 28.64 -32.21
C LEU A 466 -8.82 28.36 -33.69
N GLU A 467 -8.85 29.41 -34.53
CA GLU A 467 -9.19 29.29 -35.95
C GLU A 467 -8.24 28.33 -36.70
N ASP A 468 -6.97 28.30 -36.31
CA ASP A 468 -5.93 27.44 -36.92
C ASP A 468 -6.25 25.94 -36.81
N LEU A 469 -7.06 25.53 -35.82
CA LEU A 469 -7.47 24.13 -35.61
C LEU A 469 -8.75 23.76 -36.37
N SER A 470 -9.44 24.72 -36.99
CA SER A 470 -10.80 24.53 -37.55
C SER A 470 -10.86 23.41 -38.58
N ASP A 471 -9.92 23.36 -39.52
CA ASP A 471 -9.93 22.35 -40.59
C ASP A 471 -9.81 20.92 -40.04
N SER A 472 -8.87 20.73 -39.10
CA SER A 472 -8.64 19.44 -38.44
C SER A 472 -9.85 19.03 -37.58
N VAL A 473 -10.34 19.93 -36.73
CA VAL A 473 -11.46 19.64 -35.82
C VAL A 473 -12.74 19.39 -36.61
N GLU A 474 -13.04 20.18 -37.65
CA GLU A 474 -14.22 19.96 -38.48
C GLU A 474 -14.18 18.62 -39.22
N LEU A 475 -13.02 18.21 -39.71
CA LEU A 475 -12.82 16.90 -40.33
C LEU A 475 -13.13 15.80 -39.30
N LEU A 476 -12.53 15.87 -38.11
CA LEU A 476 -12.69 14.85 -37.07
C LEU A 476 -14.12 14.79 -36.52
N VAL A 477 -14.72 15.95 -36.21
CA VAL A 477 -16.13 16.05 -35.82
C VAL A 477 -17.02 15.46 -36.90
N SER A 478 -16.75 15.74 -38.19
CA SER A 478 -17.53 15.19 -39.30
C SER A 478 -17.49 13.66 -39.31
N GLU A 479 -16.32 13.05 -39.14
CA GLU A 479 -16.18 11.59 -39.14
C GLU A 479 -16.86 10.94 -37.93
N VAL A 480 -16.62 11.46 -36.72
CA VAL A 480 -17.16 10.89 -35.48
C VAL A 480 -18.68 11.06 -35.42
N VAL A 481 -19.21 12.24 -35.74
CA VAL A 481 -20.66 12.51 -35.75
C VAL A 481 -21.37 11.74 -36.85
N THR A 482 -20.76 11.57 -38.04
CA THR A 482 -21.33 10.72 -39.10
C THR A 482 -21.47 9.29 -38.63
N ASN A 483 -20.45 8.76 -37.94
CA ASN A 483 -20.50 7.41 -37.39
C ASN A 483 -21.61 7.26 -36.34
N ALA A 484 -21.79 8.25 -35.46
CA ALA A 484 -22.85 8.26 -34.45
C ALA A 484 -24.25 8.31 -35.11
N ILE A 485 -24.51 9.32 -35.95
CA ILE A 485 -25.82 9.55 -36.59
C ILE A 485 -26.27 8.37 -37.45
N ARG A 486 -25.34 7.64 -38.07
CA ARG A 486 -25.68 6.50 -38.94
C ARG A 486 -26.42 5.39 -38.19
N TYR A 487 -26.17 5.25 -36.89
CA TYR A 487 -26.69 4.13 -36.08
C TYR A 487 -27.58 4.58 -34.93
N ALA A 488 -27.45 5.84 -34.49
CA ALA A 488 -28.21 6.39 -33.38
C ALA A 488 -29.71 6.50 -33.68
N ARG A 489 -30.53 6.28 -32.65
CA ARG A 489 -32.00 6.49 -32.71
C ARG A 489 -32.45 7.67 -31.87
N ARG A 490 -31.66 8.05 -30.86
CA ARG A 490 -31.87 9.21 -30.00
C ARG A 490 -30.97 10.38 -30.44
N PRO A 491 -31.24 11.60 -29.97
CA PRO A 491 -30.35 12.73 -30.19
C PRO A 491 -28.91 12.43 -29.74
N VAL A 492 -27.95 12.75 -30.60
CA VAL A 492 -26.52 12.61 -30.36
C VAL A 492 -26.02 13.89 -29.69
N THR A 493 -25.22 13.78 -28.63
CA THR A 493 -24.63 14.95 -27.96
C THR A 493 -23.23 15.19 -28.51
N LEU A 494 -22.97 16.40 -28.99
CA LEU A 494 -21.63 16.89 -29.32
C LEU A 494 -21.18 17.84 -28.21
N ARG A 495 -20.00 17.61 -27.65
CA ARG A 495 -19.39 18.46 -26.62
C ARG A 495 -17.97 18.82 -27.03
N LEU A 496 -17.63 20.10 -26.91
CA LEU A 496 -16.28 20.63 -27.07
C LEU A 496 -15.85 21.27 -25.76
N VAL A 497 -14.63 20.95 -25.30
CA VAL A 497 -14.05 21.49 -24.07
C VAL A 497 -12.65 22.01 -24.38
N HIS A 498 -12.41 23.28 -24.09
CA HIS A 498 -11.15 23.96 -24.27
C HIS A 498 -10.50 24.20 -22.91
N ALA A 499 -9.39 23.50 -22.65
CA ALA A 499 -8.56 23.74 -21.49
C ALA A 499 -7.08 23.73 -21.92
N GLU A 500 -6.24 22.86 -21.36
CA GLU A 500 -4.87 22.68 -21.85
C GLU A 500 -4.82 22.10 -23.26
N ARG A 501 -5.83 21.30 -23.61
CA ARG A 501 -6.06 20.72 -24.94
C ARG A 501 -7.51 20.94 -25.35
N LEU A 502 -7.78 20.83 -26.65
CA LEU A 502 -9.14 20.84 -27.16
C LEU A 502 -9.67 19.40 -27.21
N ARG A 503 -10.64 19.09 -26.36
CA ARG A 503 -11.30 17.79 -26.33
C ARG A 503 -12.68 17.87 -26.99
N CYS A 504 -12.92 16.98 -27.93
CA CYS A 504 -14.21 16.81 -28.60
C CYS A 504 -14.80 15.45 -28.25
N GLU A 505 -16.06 15.43 -27.83
CA GLU A 505 -16.77 14.21 -27.44
C GLU A 505 -18.11 14.11 -28.16
N VAL A 506 -18.43 12.90 -28.60
CA VAL A 506 -19.70 12.56 -29.24
C VAL A 506 -20.32 11.39 -28.48
N VAL A 507 -21.48 11.64 -27.87
CA VAL A 507 -22.25 10.64 -27.12
C VAL A 507 -23.48 10.22 -27.92
N ASP A 508 -23.68 8.92 -28.09
CA ASP A 508 -24.83 8.35 -28.78
C ASP A 508 -25.41 7.14 -28.02
N ASP A 509 -26.59 6.67 -28.44
CA ASP A 509 -27.33 5.56 -27.82
C ASP A 509 -26.93 4.18 -28.34
N VAL A 510 -25.80 4.07 -29.06
CA VAL A 510 -25.36 2.84 -29.72
C VAL A 510 -24.24 2.18 -28.91
N PRO A 511 -24.46 0.99 -28.31
CA PRO A 511 -23.48 0.37 -27.42
C PRO A 511 -22.24 -0.20 -28.15
N GLN A 512 -22.27 -0.26 -29.48
CA GLN A 512 -21.20 -0.86 -30.26
C GLN A 512 -20.07 0.14 -30.52
N LEU A 513 -18.90 -0.13 -29.94
CA LEU A 513 -17.70 0.69 -30.10
C LEU A 513 -17.22 0.73 -31.57
N PRO A 514 -16.71 1.88 -32.03
CA PRO A 514 -16.10 1.99 -33.34
C PRO A 514 -14.89 1.05 -33.47
N ARG A 515 -14.74 0.42 -34.63
CA ARG A 515 -13.56 -0.39 -34.97
C ARG A 515 -12.78 0.28 -36.08
N LEU A 516 -11.45 0.38 -35.91
CA LEU A 516 -10.55 0.73 -37.01
C LEU A 516 -10.66 -0.33 -38.10
N ARG A 517 -11.07 0.09 -39.31
CA ARG A 517 -11.13 -0.76 -40.49
C ARG A 517 -10.04 -0.33 -41.46
N ARG A 518 -9.35 -1.30 -42.08
CA ARG A 518 -8.51 -1.02 -43.25
C ARG A 518 -9.41 -1.06 -44.48
N ALA A 519 -9.93 0.09 -44.87
CA ALA A 519 -10.73 0.24 -46.07
C ALA A 519 -9.86 0.03 -47.32
N GLY A 520 -10.32 -0.79 -48.26
CA GLY A 520 -9.67 -0.97 -49.56
C GLY A 520 -9.77 0.28 -50.45
N PRO A 521 -9.10 0.30 -51.61
CA PRO A 521 -9.09 1.45 -52.51
C PRO A 521 -10.50 1.84 -53.00
N ALA A 522 -11.38 0.85 -53.20
CA ALA A 522 -12.74 1.01 -53.72
C ALA A 522 -13.82 1.11 -52.62
N ASP A 523 -13.46 1.05 -51.33
CA ASP A 523 -14.43 1.14 -50.25
C ASP A 523 -14.87 2.59 -50.02
N GLU A 524 -16.17 2.84 -50.11
CA GLU A 524 -16.80 4.15 -49.87
C GLU A 524 -16.93 4.51 -48.37
N GLY A 525 -16.56 3.59 -47.46
CA GLY A 525 -16.66 3.78 -46.02
C GLY A 525 -15.54 3.12 -45.22
N GLY A 526 -15.49 3.40 -43.91
CA GLY A 526 -14.53 2.77 -42.99
C GLY A 526 -13.19 3.49 -42.84
N ARG A 527 -13.01 4.69 -43.43
CA ARG A 527 -11.81 5.52 -43.29
C ARG A 527 -11.88 6.53 -42.12
N GLY A 528 -13.07 6.83 -41.60
CA GLY A 528 -13.24 7.90 -40.61
C GLY A 528 -12.40 7.76 -39.36
N MET A 529 -12.46 6.59 -38.70
CA MET A 529 -11.62 6.35 -37.51
C MET A 529 -10.12 6.29 -37.83
N PHE A 530 -9.74 5.94 -39.06
CA PHE A 530 -8.34 6.00 -39.48
C PHE A 530 -7.85 7.46 -39.59
N LEU A 531 -8.72 8.39 -40.04
CA LEU A 531 -8.42 9.82 -40.04
C LEU A 531 -8.31 10.37 -38.61
N VAL A 532 -9.25 10.02 -37.72
CA VAL A 532 -9.17 10.36 -36.29
C VAL A 532 -7.85 9.89 -35.70
N ASN A 533 -7.46 8.64 -35.92
CA ASN A 533 -6.22 8.07 -35.42
C ASN A 533 -4.94 8.74 -35.99
N ARG A 534 -5.03 9.45 -37.12
CA ARG A 534 -3.86 10.06 -37.77
C ARG A 534 -3.72 11.55 -37.46
N VAL A 535 -4.83 12.24 -37.19
CA VAL A 535 -4.87 13.69 -37.01
C VAL A 535 -4.99 14.08 -35.54
N ALA A 536 -5.68 13.29 -34.70
CA ALA A 536 -5.78 13.56 -33.27
C ALA A 536 -4.49 13.19 -32.53
N GLU A 537 -4.15 13.93 -31.48
CA GLU A 537 -3.06 13.57 -30.57
C GLU A 537 -3.41 12.32 -29.75
N ALA A 538 -4.67 12.24 -29.30
CA ALA A 538 -5.24 11.10 -28.60
C ALA A 538 -6.71 10.93 -28.99
N TRP A 539 -7.19 9.69 -28.98
CA TRP A 539 -8.62 9.41 -29.15
C TRP A 539 -9.00 8.11 -28.45
N GLY A 540 -10.28 7.99 -28.08
CA GLY A 540 -10.81 6.84 -27.39
C GLY A 540 -12.29 6.62 -27.66
N ALA A 541 -12.79 5.47 -27.24
CA ALA A 541 -14.21 5.16 -27.24
C ALA A 541 -14.55 4.27 -26.05
N GLU A 542 -15.55 4.68 -25.28
CA GLU A 542 -15.96 4.02 -24.04
C GLU A 542 -17.45 3.68 -24.10
N ARG A 543 -17.82 2.55 -23.51
CA ARG A 543 -19.23 2.13 -23.43
C ARG A 543 -19.85 2.72 -22.19
N LEU A 544 -21.03 3.29 -22.36
CA LEU A 544 -21.86 3.80 -21.27
C LEU A 544 -23.03 2.84 -21.06
N SER A 545 -23.68 2.94 -19.90
CA SER A 545 -24.91 2.18 -19.60
C SER A 545 -25.99 2.34 -20.68
N ALA A 546 -26.14 3.56 -21.23
CA ALA A 546 -27.15 3.91 -22.22
C ALA A 546 -26.61 4.05 -23.67
N GLY A 547 -25.35 3.67 -23.94
CA GLY A 547 -24.76 3.84 -25.28
C GLY A 547 -23.24 3.85 -25.28
N LYS A 548 -22.64 4.88 -25.88
CA LYS A 548 -21.18 5.07 -25.90
C LYS A 548 -20.79 6.54 -26.01
N VAL A 549 -19.55 6.83 -25.68
CA VAL A 549 -18.87 8.08 -26.03
C VAL A 549 -17.69 7.76 -26.96
N VAL A 550 -17.49 8.61 -27.96
CA VAL A 550 -16.28 8.63 -28.78
C VAL A 550 -15.66 10.01 -28.66
N TRP A 551 -14.37 10.07 -28.34
CA TRP A 551 -13.68 11.32 -28.06
C TRP A 551 -12.33 11.41 -28.77
N PHE A 552 -11.87 12.63 -29.00
CA PHE A 552 -10.53 12.92 -29.49
C PHE A 552 -10.00 14.24 -28.94
N GLU A 553 -8.67 14.36 -28.90
CA GLU A 553 -7.93 15.54 -28.43
C GLU A 553 -6.98 16.04 -29.52
N ILE A 554 -6.88 17.36 -29.62
CA ILE A 554 -5.97 18.12 -30.49
C ILE A 554 -5.26 19.19 -29.66
#